data_AF-A0A2V9ZW72-F1
#
_entry.id   AF-A0A2V9ZW72-F1
#
_cell.length_a   1.000
_cell.length_b   1.000
_cell.length_c   1.000
_cell.angle_alpha   90.00
_cell.angle_beta   90.00
_cell.angle_gamma   90.00
#
_symmetry.space_group_name_H-M   'P 1'
#
loop_
_entity.id
_entity.type
_entity.pdbx_description
1 polymer ?
#
loop_
_entity_poly.entity_id
_entity_poly.type
_entity_poly.pdbx_seq_one_letter_code
_entity_poly.pdbx_strand_id
1 'polypeptide(L)'
;DPVAVGVAVDPSIATTQNMRVDVETRGEFTRGETVANRHNTVERNVLHGDRYIIEGLDRVQPNAKVCVDVKADRFLEMFVSRIKGK
;
A
#
# COMPACT_ATOMS: atom_id res chain seq x y z
N ASP A 1 -12.99 9.55 0.43
CA ASP A 1 -13.74 10.33 -0.60
C ASP A 1 -14.58 9.32 -1.41
N PRO A 2 -14.90 9.41 -2.72
CA PRO A 2 -15.89 8.48 -3.29
C PRO A 2 -15.35 7.08 -3.64
N VAL A 3 -14.08 6.95 -4.04
CA VAL A 3 -13.47 5.65 -4.36
C VAL A 3 -13.36 4.76 -3.12
N ALA A 4 -12.95 5.34 -1.98
CA ALA A 4 -12.87 4.60 -0.72
C ALA A 4 -14.24 4.04 -0.28
N VAL A 5 -15.31 4.84 -0.41
CA VAL A 5 -16.69 4.38 -0.17
C VAL A 5 -17.07 3.29 -1.18
N GLY A 6 -16.72 3.49 -2.45
CA GLY A 6 -16.96 2.50 -3.49
C GLY A 6 -16.32 1.15 -3.19
N VAL A 7 -15.07 1.14 -2.72
CA VAL A 7 -14.36 -0.10 -2.30
C VAL A 7 -15.01 -0.72 -1.06
N ALA A 8 -15.53 0.08 -0.13
CA ALA A 8 -16.29 -0.44 1.01
C ALA A 8 -17.61 -1.09 0.59
N VAL A 9 -18.25 -0.60 -0.47
CA VAL A 9 -19.50 -1.15 -1.04
C VAL A 9 -19.24 -2.39 -1.89
N ASP A 10 -18.27 -2.33 -2.81
CA ASP A 10 -17.83 -3.43 -3.65
C ASP A 10 -16.30 -3.47 -3.71
N PRO A 11 -15.63 -4.33 -2.90
CA PRO A 11 -14.17 -4.44 -2.91
C PRO A 11 -13.60 -4.87 -4.26
N SER A 12 -14.39 -5.49 -5.14
CA SER A 12 -13.92 -6.01 -6.43
C SER A 12 -13.61 -4.91 -7.46
N ILE A 13 -13.95 -3.65 -7.16
CA ILE A 13 -13.58 -2.49 -7.98
C ILE A 13 -12.14 -2.04 -7.76
N ALA A 14 -11.44 -2.53 -6.74
CA ALA A 14 -10.04 -2.22 -6.48
C ALA A 14 -9.17 -3.48 -6.57
N THR A 15 -7.99 -3.31 -7.15
CA THR A 15 -6.90 -4.29 -7.03
C THR A 15 -6.04 -3.89 -5.83
N THR A 16 -5.85 -4.81 -4.90
CA THR A 16 -5.04 -4.55 -3.70
C THR A 16 -3.82 -5.46 -3.62
N GLN A 17 -2.72 -4.95 -3.06
CA GLN A 17 -1.55 -5.74 -2.68
C GLN A 17 -1.35 -5.68 -1.17
N ASN A 18 -1.04 -6.82 -0.55
CA ASN A 18 -0.67 -6.85 0.87
C ASN A 18 0.75 -6.29 1.02
N MET A 19 0.90 -5.20 1.78
CA MET A 19 2.20 -4.57 2.03
C MET A 19 2.40 -4.31 3.52
N ARG A 20 3.65 -4.36 3.96
CA ARG A 20 4.10 -3.70 5.19
C ARG A 20 4.24 -2.22 4.89
N VAL A 21 3.46 -1.41 5.58
CA VAL A 21 3.40 0.05 5.43
C VAL A 21 3.69 0.68 6.78
N ASP A 22 4.53 1.71 6.76
CA ASP A 22 4.79 2.57 7.92
C ASP A 22 4.64 4.05 7.49
N VAL A 23 4.65 4.98 8.46
CA VAL A 23 4.56 6.43 8.20
C VAL A 23 5.88 7.09 8.58
N GLU A 24 6.47 7.85 7.67
CA GLU A 24 7.68 8.63 7.96
C GLU A 24 7.31 9.83 8.84
N THR A 25 7.98 9.97 9.99
CA THR A 25 7.60 10.95 11.03
C THR A 25 8.69 11.95 11.38
N ARG A 26 9.92 11.78 10.87
CA ARG A 26 11.13 12.48 11.31
C ARG A 26 11.92 13.15 10.18
N GLY A 27 11.89 12.63 8.95
CA GLY A 27 12.67 13.17 7.83
C GLY A 27 12.28 14.61 7.47
N GLU A 28 13.26 15.44 7.11
CA GLU A 28 13.01 16.85 6.75
C GLU A 28 12.16 16.97 5.47
N PHE A 29 12.43 16.11 4.48
CA PHE A 29 11.80 16.20 3.16
C PHE A 29 10.62 15.24 2.95
N THR A 30 10.50 14.20 3.79
CA THR A 30 9.56 13.08 3.57
C THR A 30 8.59 12.86 4.72
N ARG A 31 8.57 13.75 5.74
CA ARG A 31 7.63 13.63 6.86
C ARG A 31 6.18 13.59 6.35
N GLY A 32 5.43 12.58 6.79
CA GLY A 32 4.06 12.30 6.39
C GLY A 32 3.93 11.32 5.23
N GLU A 33 5.03 10.90 4.60
CA GLU A 33 5.00 9.89 3.54
C GLU A 33 4.54 8.53 4.06
N THR A 34 3.71 7.86 3.25
CA THR A 34 3.35 6.46 3.43
C THR A 34 4.43 5.58 2.82
N VAL A 35 5.26 4.97 3.66
CA VAL A 35 6.41 4.16 3.20
C VAL A 35 5.94 2.72 2.99
N ALA A 36 5.79 2.33 1.73
CA ALA A 36 5.29 1.00 1.35
C ALA A 36 6.42 0.04 0.97
N ASN A 37 6.59 -1.04 1.74
CA ASN A 37 7.49 -2.13 1.39
C ASN A 37 6.82 -3.08 0.38
N ARG A 38 7.03 -2.83 -0.91
CA ARG A 38 6.42 -3.59 -2.02
C ARG A 38 6.87 -5.06 -2.09
N HIS A 39 8.02 -5.40 -1.51
CA HIS A 39 8.55 -6.76 -1.51
C HIS A 39 8.26 -7.52 -0.22
N ASN A 40 7.80 -6.84 0.83
CA ASN A 40 7.63 -7.40 2.17
C ASN A 40 8.88 -8.14 2.68
N THR A 41 10.05 -7.61 2.35
CA THR A 41 11.34 -8.11 2.83
C THR A 41 12.22 -6.97 3.31
N VAL A 42 13.09 -7.25 4.27
CA VAL A 42 14.16 -6.35 4.71
C VAL A 42 15.48 -7.09 4.59
N GLU A 43 16.52 -6.35 4.23
CA GLU A 43 17.87 -6.90 4.17
C GLU A 43 18.40 -7.16 5.58
N ARG A 44 18.91 -8.37 5.81
CA ARG A 44 19.67 -8.70 7.00
C ARG A 44 21.11 -8.26 6.80
N ASN A 45 21.38 -7.01 7.17
CA ASN A 45 22.70 -6.43 7.14
C ASN A 45 23.48 -6.81 8.40
N VAL A 46 24.60 -7.50 8.23
CA VAL A 46 25.49 -7.93 9.32
C VAL A 46 26.83 -7.21 9.18
N LEU A 47 27.42 -6.77 10.30
CA LEU A 47 28.72 -6.10 10.30
C LEU A 47 29.85 -7.13 10.23
N HIS A 48 30.67 -7.05 9.18
CA HIS A 48 31.89 -7.83 9.01
C HIS A 48 33.09 -6.90 9.03
N GLY A 49 33.77 -6.82 10.16
CA GLY A 49 34.88 -5.89 10.34
C GLY A 49 34.40 -4.44 10.29
N ASP A 50 34.72 -3.74 9.21
CA ASP A 50 34.43 -2.32 8.99
C ASP A 50 33.27 -2.06 8.02
N ARG A 51 32.62 -3.10 7.48
CA ARG A 51 31.54 -2.96 6.50
C ARG A 51 30.34 -3.86 6.78
N TYR A 52 29.15 -3.39 6.40
CA TYR A 52 27.95 -4.22 6.39
C TYR A 52 27.89 -5.08 5.14
N ILE A 53 27.41 -6.31 5.29
CA ILE A 53 27.13 -7.25 4.21
C ILE A 53 25.68 -7.71 4.34
N ILE A 54 24.96 -7.75 3.21
CA ILE A 54 23.63 -8.34 3.14
C ILE A 54 23.81 -9.87 3.13
N GLU A 55 23.52 -10.52 4.25
CA GLU A 55 23.61 -11.98 4.38
C GLU A 55 22.28 -12.69 4.10
N GLY A 56 21.24 -11.94 3.77
CA GLY A 56 19.95 -12.50 3.40
C GLY A 56 18.83 -11.48 3.42
N LEU A 57 17.62 -12.00 3.19
CA LEU A 57 16.38 -11.24 3.23
C LEU A 57 15.45 -11.88 4.26
N ASP A 58 14.98 -11.07 5.21
CA ASP A 58 13.97 -11.48 6.17
C ASP A 58 12.60 -11.00 5.72
N ARG A 59 11.59 -11.88 5.80
CA ARG A 59 10.21 -11.51 5.48
C ARG A 59 9.64 -10.65 6.59
N VAL A 60 8.95 -9.57 6.20
CA VAL A 60 8.15 -8.77 7.11
C VAL A 60 6.67 -9.03 6.87
N GLN A 61 5.91 -9.17 7.94
CA GLN A 61 4.48 -9.41 7.85
C GLN A 61 3.78 -8.15 7.32
N PRO A 62 2.97 -8.26 6.26
CA PRO A 62 2.11 -7.17 5.80
C PRO A 62 1.11 -6.73 6.88
N ASN A 63 0.85 -5.43 6.96
CA ASN A 63 -0.12 -4.84 7.89
C ASN A 63 -1.26 -4.08 7.17
N ALA A 64 -1.16 -3.89 5.85
CA ALA A 64 -2.14 -3.16 5.07
C ALA A 64 -2.42 -3.82 3.71
N LYS A 65 -3.65 -3.65 3.22
CA LYS A 65 -4.03 -3.90 1.82
C LYS A 65 -3.99 -2.57 1.07
N VAL A 66 -2.95 -2.36 0.27
CA VAL A 66 -2.76 -1.12 -0.49
C VAL A 66 -3.49 -1.23 -1.82
N CYS A 67 -4.38 -0.28 -2.10
CA CYS A 67 -5.02 -0.15 -3.41
C CYS A 67 -3.98 0.28 -4.45
N VAL A 68 -3.71 -0.57 -5.44
CA VAL A 68 -2.71 -0.31 -6.49
C VAL A 68 -3.36 0.02 -7.83
N ASP A 69 -4.64 -0.30 -8.00
CA ASP A 69 -5.42 0.01 -9.20
C ASP A 69 -6.92 0.01 -8.91
N VAL A 70 -7.69 0.73 -9.72
CA VAL A 70 -9.15 0.85 -9.62
C VAL A 70 -9.77 0.56 -10.98
N LYS A 71 -10.79 -0.30 -11.02
CA LYS A 71 -11.61 -0.55 -12.20
C LYS A 71 -12.50 0.67 -12.50
N ALA A 72 -11.92 1.65 -13.18
CA ALA A 72 -12.52 2.97 -13.39
C ALA A 72 -13.94 2.92 -13.95
N ASP A 73 -14.18 2.14 -15.01
CA ASP A 73 -15.50 2.06 -15.65
C ASP A 73 -16.57 1.52 -14.69
N ARG A 74 -16.24 0.46 -13.93
CA ARG A 74 -17.16 -0.12 -12.94
C ARG A 74 -17.43 0.86 -11.80
N PHE A 75 -16.41 1.58 -11.35
CA PHE A 75 -16.58 2.61 -10.33
C PHE A 75 -17.49 3.74 -10.82
N LEU A 76 -17.28 4.24 -12.05
CA LEU A 76 -18.08 5.32 -12.62
C LEU A 76 -19.53 4.90 -12.84
N GLU A 77 -19.78 3.69 -13.33
CA GLU A 77 -21.14 3.14 -13.47
C GLU A 77 -21.86 3.07 -12.12
N MET A 78 -21.19 2.51 -11.10
CA MET A 78 -21.71 2.44 -9.74
C MET A 78 -21.94 3.84 -9.14
N PHE A 79 -21.03 4.78 -9.36
CA PHE A 79 -21.14 6.13 -8.81
C PHE A 79 -22.32 6.89 -9.44
N VAL A 80 -22.47 6.81 -10.76
CA VAL A 80 -23.56 7.45 -11.50
C VAL A 80 -24.92 6.83 -11.19
N SER A 81 -25.00 5.50 -11.02
CA SER A 81 -26.27 4.85 -10.66
C SER A 81 -26.81 5.38 -9.33
N ARG A 82 -25.93 5.54 -8.33
CA ARG A 82 -26.28 6.11 -7.02
C ARG A 82 -26.73 7.57 -7.10
N ILE A 83 -26.06 8.41 -7.91
CA ILE A 83 -26.50 9.81 -8.12
C ILE A 83 -27.89 9.87 -8.78
N LYS A 84 -28.18 8.95 -9.70
CA LYS A 84 -29.48 8.87 -10.39
C LYS A 84 -30.61 8.28 -9.51
N GLY A 85 -30.32 7.88 -8.27
CA GLY A 85 -31.28 7.23 -7.38
C GLY A 85 -31.66 5.81 -7.85
N LYS A 86 -30.77 5.13 -8.57
CA LYS A 86 -30.94 3.76 -9.06
C LYS A 86 -30.03 2.76 -8.34
#